data_AF-A0A6Y5YNV0-F1
#
_entry.id   AF-A0A6Y5YNV0-F1
#
_cell.length_a   1.000
_cell.length_b   1.000
_cell.length_c   1.000
_cell.angle_alpha   90.00
_cell.angle_beta   90.00
_cell.angle_gamma   90.00
#
_symmetry.space_group_name_H-M   'P 1'
#
loop_
_entity.id
_entity.type
_entity.pdbx_description
1 polymer ?
#
loop_
_entity_poly.entity_id
_entity_poly.type
_entity_poly.pdbx_seq_one_letter_code
_entity_poly.pdbx_strand_id
1 'polypeptide(L)'
;MQTQDTFYQVMRRHGVTRRSFLKFCSLTATSLGLSSSMIPQIAYALENKPRTPVIWLHGLECTCCTESFIRSAHPLAKDAILSLISLDYDDTIMAAAGQQAEQALADVMREYKGNYIVAVEGNAPLNEDGMFCILAGEPFLEKLKRVSADAKAIIAWGSCASWGCVQAARPNPTKATPVHKLITDKPIIKVPGCPPIPEVMSAVITYMLAFDRIPPLDRLGRPKMFYGQRIHDKCYRRAHFDAGQFVEAWDDEGARKGYCLYKMGCKGPTTYNACSTVRWNDGVSFPIQSGHGCLGCSEDGFWDYGSFYSRATGIPQTGIEATADKIGMGVAGVAGAAAIAHATVSAIKHARNKNNTSSENAPEEKK
;
A
#
# COMPACT_ATOMS: atom_id res chain seq x y z
N MET A 1 8.81 30.77 28.58
CA MET A 1 7.91 29.86 27.84
C MET A 1 7.42 30.64 26.63
N GLN A 2 7.99 30.44 25.45
CA GLN A 2 7.42 31.05 24.24
C GLN A 2 6.02 30.48 24.07
N THR A 3 5.01 31.34 23.95
CA THR A 3 3.64 30.94 23.59
C THR A 3 3.69 30.24 22.25
N GLN A 4 3.58 28.91 22.24
CA GLN A 4 3.53 28.14 21.01
C GLN A 4 2.24 28.48 20.27
N ASP A 5 2.36 28.99 19.04
CA ASP A 5 1.21 29.31 18.21
C ASP A 5 0.43 28.03 17.84
N THR A 6 -0.90 28.13 17.84
CA THR A 6 -1.77 27.05 17.34
C THR A 6 -1.75 27.01 15.80
N PHE A 7 -2.16 25.89 15.20
CA PHE A 7 -2.27 25.76 13.74
C PHE A 7 -3.09 26.92 13.14
N TYR A 8 -4.23 27.24 13.74
CA TYR A 8 -5.09 28.31 13.26
C TYR A 8 -4.40 29.67 13.34
N GLN A 9 -3.66 29.97 14.41
CA GLN A 9 -2.94 31.24 14.55
C GLN A 9 -1.89 31.42 13.45
N VAL A 10 -1.13 30.36 13.14
CA VAL A 10 -0.14 30.39 12.04
C VAL A 10 -0.84 30.62 10.70
N MET A 11 -1.90 29.87 10.41
CA MET A 11 -2.70 30.05 9.18
C MET A 11 -3.24 31.48 9.04
N ARG A 12 -3.74 32.07 10.13
CA ARG A 12 -4.27 33.44 10.13
C ARG A 12 -3.19 34.47 9.83
N ARG A 13 -1.96 34.30 10.32
CA ARG A 13 -0.81 35.16 9.99
C ARG A 13 -0.42 35.08 8.50
N HIS A 14 -0.59 33.92 7.87
CA HIS A 14 -0.38 33.74 6.44
C HIS A 14 -1.58 34.17 5.57
N GLY A 15 -2.57 34.87 6.14
CA GLY A 15 -3.72 35.41 5.39
C GLY A 15 -4.83 34.40 5.07
N VAL A 16 -4.79 33.19 5.63
CA VAL A 16 -5.83 32.17 5.38
C VAL A 16 -7.14 32.59 6.05
N THR A 17 -8.25 32.59 5.31
CA THR A 17 -9.57 32.93 5.85
C THR A 17 -10.14 31.81 6.73
N ARG A 18 -11.02 32.14 7.68
CA ARG A 18 -11.74 31.13 8.49
C ARG A 18 -12.50 30.12 7.60
N ARG A 19 -13.06 30.57 6.47
CA ARG A 19 -13.72 29.70 5.50
C ARG A 19 -12.74 28.70 4.87
N SER A 20 -11.56 29.15 4.45
CA SER A 20 -10.51 28.27 3.90
C SER A 20 -10.02 27.26 4.94
N PHE A 21 -9.88 27.68 6.20
CA PHE A 21 -9.55 26.79 7.32
C PHE A 21 -10.60 25.69 7.55
N LEU A 22 -11.89 26.03 7.53
CA LEU A 22 -12.95 25.03 7.67
C LEU A 22 -13.02 24.08 6.46
N LYS A 23 -12.72 24.57 5.25
CA LYS A 23 -12.56 23.71 4.06
C LYS A 23 -11.40 22.73 4.24
N PHE A 24 -10.27 23.19 4.76
CA PHE A 24 -9.13 22.33 5.10
C PHE A 24 -9.55 21.23 6.08
N CYS A 25 -10.21 21.58 7.19
CA CYS A 25 -10.70 20.60 8.16
C CYS A 25 -11.68 19.58 7.54
N SER A 26 -12.48 20.01 6.57
CA SER A 26 -13.42 19.16 5.83
C SER A 26 -12.71 18.17 4.89
N LEU A 27 -11.68 18.64 4.18
CA LEU A 27 -10.85 17.80 3.32
C LEU A 27 -10.07 16.78 4.15
N THR A 28 -9.52 17.21 5.28
CA THR A 28 -8.88 16.34 6.27
C THR A 28 -9.84 15.27 6.78
N ALA A 29 -11.05 15.62 7.20
CA ALA A 29 -12.03 14.63 7.66
C ALA A 29 -12.30 13.57 6.58
N THR A 30 -12.48 14.02 5.33
CA THR A 30 -12.70 13.14 4.18
C THR A 30 -11.51 12.22 3.90
N SER A 31 -10.28 12.73 3.91
CA SER A 31 -9.08 11.91 3.65
C SER A 31 -8.83 10.87 4.75
N LEU A 32 -9.27 11.16 5.97
CA LEU A 32 -9.25 10.23 7.09
C LEU A 32 -10.41 9.21 7.08
N GLY A 33 -11.32 9.30 6.11
CA GLY A 33 -12.54 8.47 6.08
C GLY A 33 -13.48 8.73 7.27
N LEU A 34 -13.43 9.94 7.83
CA LEU A 34 -14.25 10.34 8.99
C LEU A 34 -15.57 10.97 8.54
N SER A 35 -16.60 10.83 9.36
CA SER A 35 -17.88 11.48 9.12
C SER A 35 -17.77 13.01 9.21
N SER A 36 -18.65 13.72 8.50
CA SER A 36 -18.73 15.19 8.53
C SER A 36 -18.97 15.75 9.94
N SER A 37 -19.56 14.95 10.85
CA SER A 37 -19.72 15.30 12.26
C SER A 37 -18.41 15.49 13.03
N MET A 38 -17.29 14.98 12.51
CA MET A 38 -15.96 15.11 13.14
C MET A 38 -15.24 16.42 12.75
N ILE A 39 -15.74 17.15 11.73
CA ILE A 39 -15.12 18.38 11.23
C ILE A 39 -15.00 19.46 12.33
N PRO A 40 -16.02 19.72 13.18
CA PRO A 40 -15.90 20.69 14.27
C PRO A 40 -14.84 20.31 15.29
N GLN A 41 -14.64 19.01 15.56
CA GLN A 41 -13.62 18.52 16.49
C GLN A 41 -12.21 18.74 15.92
N ILE A 42 -12.01 18.46 14.64
CA ILE A 42 -10.75 18.73 13.93
C ILE A 42 -10.45 20.24 13.96
N ALA A 43 -11.44 21.07 13.62
CA ALA A 43 -11.29 22.52 13.65
C ALA A 43 -10.94 23.01 15.06
N TYR A 44 -11.63 22.53 16.10
CA TYR A 44 -11.35 22.91 17.48
C TYR A 44 -9.93 22.51 17.91
N ALA A 45 -9.47 21.31 17.56
CA ALA A 45 -8.12 20.86 17.89
C ALA A 45 -7.06 21.76 17.23
N LEU A 46 -7.22 22.06 15.95
CA LEU A 46 -6.30 22.92 15.20
C LEU A 46 -6.38 24.41 15.63
N GLU A 47 -7.52 24.85 16.18
CA GLU A 47 -7.66 26.19 16.74
C GLU A 47 -6.96 26.36 18.08
N ASN A 48 -6.96 25.33 18.93
CA ASN A 48 -6.66 25.46 20.35
C ASN A 48 -5.41 24.69 20.81
N LYS A 49 -4.89 23.74 20.02
CA LYS A 49 -3.70 22.97 20.40
C LYS A 49 -2.43 23.53 19.75
N PRO A 50 -1.34 23.66 20.53
CA PRO A 50 -0.02 23.88 19.97
C PRO A 50 0.37 22.78 18.99
N ARG A 51 1.27 23.11 18.06
CA ARG A 51 1.83 22.14 17.11
C ARG A 51 2.64 21.09 17.89
N THR A 52 2.43 19.81 17.57
CA THR A 52 3.16 18.73 18.26
C THR A 52 4.60 18.66 17.76
N PRO A 53 5.60 18.65 18.66
CA PRO A 53 7.00 18.45 18.29
C PRO A 53 7.22 17.07 17.69
N VAL A 54 7.95 17.02 16.58
CA VAL A 54 8.32 15.80 15.86
C VAL A 54 9.82 15.80 15.64
N ILE A 55 10.46 14.71 16.05
CA ILE A 55 11.84 14.38 15.70
C ILE A 55 11.79 13.26 14.65
N TRP A 56 12.33 13.51 13.46
CA TRP A 56 12.44 12.53 12.38
C TRP A 56 13.86 12.00 12.30
N LEU A 57 14.03 10.72 12.60
CA LEU A 57 15.32 10.03 12.60
C LEU A 57 15.46 9.14 11.37
N HIS A 58 16.68 9.07 10.84
CA HIS A 58 17.04 8.26 9.68
C HIS A 58 18.10 7.21 10.06
N GLY A 59 17.74 5.93 9.92
CA GLY A 59 18.66 4.80 10.08
C GLY A 59 19.25 4.34 8.74
N LEU A 60 19.43 3.02 8.56
CA LEU A 60 19.64 2.46 7.23
C LEU A 60 18.37 2.59 6.40
N GLU A 61 18.42 3.39 5.35
CA GLU A 61 17.28 3.72 4.50
C GLU A 61 17.66 4.05 3.05
N CYS A 62 16.65 4.40 2.27
CA CYS A 62 16.80 4.97 0.92
C CYS A 62 16.03 6.31 0.76
N THR A 63 15.56 6.90 1.86
CA THR A 63 14.84 8.19 1.91
C THR A 63 13.52 8.24 1.12
N CYS A 64 13.01 7.07 0.69
CA CYS A 64 11.78 7.00 -0.08
C CYS A 64 10.54 7.46 0.72
N CYS A 65 10.56 7.35 2.05
CA CYS A 65 9.41 7.73 2.88
C CYS A 65 9.36 9.25 3.07
N THR A 66 10.48 9.91 3.34
CA THR A 66 10.56 11.38 3.33
C THR A 66 10.18 11.93 1.96
N GLU A 67 10.68 11.34 0.86
CA GLU A 67 10.26 11.72 -0.48
C GLU A 67 8.74 11.54 -0.68
N SER A 68 8.17 10.43 -0.20
CA SER A 68 6.72 10.20 -0.27
C SER A 68 5.94 11.23 0.54
N PHE A 69 6.35 11.53 1.78
CA PHE A 69 5.70 12.51 2.63
C PHE A 69 5.57 13.87 1.94
N ILE A 70 6.64 14.34 1.30
CA ILE A 70 6.61 15.64 0.61
C ILE A 70 5.77 15.65 -0.69
N ARG A 71 5.33 14.47 -1.19
CA ARG A 71 4.36 14.36 -2.31
C ARG A 71 2.90 14.44 -1.89
N SER A 72 2.61 14.60 -0.60
CA SER A 72 1.22 14.68 -0.12
C SER A 72 0.47 15.86 -0.74
N ALA A 73 -0.67 15.57 -1.38
CA ALA A 73 -1.53 16.62 -1.96
C ALA A 73 -2.40 17.31 -0.91
N HIS A 74 -2.98 16.54 0.03
CA HIS A 74 -3.97 17.05 0.99
C HIS A 74 -3.87 16.36 2.36
N PRO A 75 -3.31 17.02 3.39
CA PRO A 75 -2.67 18.35 3.38
C PRO A 75 -1.39 18.38 2.53
N LEU A 76 -1.02 19.55 2.01
CA LEU A 76 0.31 19.73 1.42
C LEU A 76 1.38 19.54 2.50
N ALA A 77 2.53 18.99 2.14
CA ALA A 77 3.64 18.83 3.09
C ALA A 77 4.09 20.16 3.70
N LYS A 78 4.05 21.25 2.91
CA LYS A 78 4.25 22.61 3.41
C LYS A 78 3.28 22.96 4.54
N ASP A 79 1.99 22.66 4.37
CA ASP A 79 0.99 22.96 5.39
C ASP A 79 1.13 22.02 6.60
N ALA A 80 1.60 20.78 6.38
CA ALA A 80 1.94 19.88 7.46
C ALA A 80 3.09 20.43 8.32
N ILE A 81 4.19 20.84 7.71
CA ILE A 81 5.39 21.35 8.40
C ILE A 81 5.13 22.73 9.02
N LEU A 82 4.53 23.65 8.27
CA LEU A 82 4.35 25.02 8.75
C LEU A 82 3.21 25.13 9.75
N SER A 83 2.21 24.25 9.69
CA SER A 83 0.98 24.45 10.44
C SER A 83 0.58 23.26 11.31
N LEU A 84 0.69 22.00 10.86
CA LEU A 84 0.21 20.83 11.64
C LEU A 84 1.16 20.37 12.74
N ILE A 85 2.43 20.17 12.39
CA ILE A 85 3.47 19.72 13.31
C ILE A 85 4.53 20.79 13.50
N SER A 86 5.35 20.62 14.53
CA SER A 86 6.66 21.28 14.59
C SER A 86 7.69 20.22 14.26
N LEU A 87 8.16 20.19 13.00
CA LEU A 87 9.21 19.27 12.59
C LEU A 87 10.54 19.87 13.02
N ASP A 88 10.93 19.57 14.26
CA ASP A 88 12.00 20.28 14.95
C ASP A 88 13.38 19.62 14.74
N TYR A 89 13.41 18.41 14.20
CA TYR A 89 14.62 17.73 13.75
C TYR A 89 14.29 16.80 12.57
N ASP A 90 15.03 16.95 11.47
CA ASP A 90 14.96 16.09 10.28
C ASP A 90 16.25 16.33 9.47
N ASP A 91 17.13 15.34 9.40
CA ASP A 91 18.44 15.45 8.75
C ASP A 91 18.34 15.81 7.25
N THR A 92 17.20 15.57 6.61
CA THR A 92 17.02 15.78 5.17
C THR A 92 16.78 17.25 4.80
N ILE A 93 16.05 17.99 5.65
CA ILE A 93 15.58 19.34 5.31
C ILE A 93 15.97 20.42 6.31
N MET A 94 16.56 20.06 7.47
CA MET A 94 16.97 21.05 8.46
C MET A 94 18.15 21.90 7.99
N ALA A 95 18.19 23.17 8.41
CA ALA A 95 19.27 24.07 8.04
C ALA A 95 20.58 23.81 8.82
N ALA A 96 20.47 23.35 10.06
CA ALA A 96 21.62 23.09 10.93
C ALA A 96 22.29 21.75 10.57
N ALA A 97 23.62 21.66 10.71
CA ALA A 97 24.40 20.45 10.48
C ALA A 97 25.45 20.27 11.59
N GLY A 98 26.09 19.10 11.65
CA GLY A 98 27.15 18.82 12.62
C GLY A 98 26.71 19.08 14.07
N GLN A 99 27.52 19.81 14.84
CA GLN A 99 27.24 20.09 16.25
C GLN A 99 25.97 20.91 16.45
N GLN A 100 25.62 21.80 15.52
CA GLN A 100 24.39 22.58 15.60
C GLN A 100 23.16 21.69 15.46
N ALA A 101 23.23 20.63 14.64
CA ALA A 101 22.14 19.65 14.53
C ALA A 101 22.01 18.82 15.83
N GLU A 102 23.12 18.35 16.40
CA GLU A 102 23.11 17.64 17.68
C GLU A 102 22.59 18.51 18.83
N GLN A 103 22.94 19.80 18.85
CA GLN A 103 22.41 20.76 19.83
C GLN A 103 20.90 20.95 19.66
N ALA A 104 20.43 21.14 18.42
CA ALA A 104 18.99 21.27 18.14
C ALA A 104 18.22 20.03 18.61
N LEU A 105 18.72 18.82 18.33
CA LEU A 105 18.13 17.58 18.83
C LEU A 105 18.06 17.55 20.36
N ALA A 106 19.17 17.86 21.03
CA ALA A 106 19.25 17.87 22.49
C ALA A 106 18.29 18.90 23.12
N ASP A 107 18.14 20.07 22.51
CA ASP A 107 17.24 21.12 22.96
C ASP A 107 15.77 20.68 22.84
N VAL A 108 15.38 20.10 21.72
CA VAL A 108 14.01 19.56 21.51
C VAL A 108 13.72 18.44 22.51
N MET A 109 14.65 17.51 22.70
CA MET A 109 14.50 16.42 23.67
C MET A 109 14.32 16.95 25.10
N ARG A 110 15.07 17.98 25.49
CA ARG A 110 15.01 18.60 26.82
C ARG A 110 13.71 19.38 27.03
N GLU A 111 13.32 20.20 26.06
CA GLU A 111 12.15 21.07 26.16
C GLU A 111 10.82 20.29 26.10
N TYR A 112 10.77 19.23 25.28
CA TYR A 112 9.54 18.49 24.99
C TYR A 112 9.52 17.07 25.55
N LYS A 113 10.35 16.78 26.55
CA LYS A 113 10.45 15.47 27.21
C LYS A 113 9.06 14.87 27.51
N GLY A 114 8.79 13.67 27.02
CA GLY A 114 7.52 12.95 27.19
C GLY A 114 6.40 13.36 26.23
N ASN A 115 6.59 14.42 25.43
CA ASN A 115 5.54 15.03 24.62
C ASN A 115 5.80 15.04 23.12
N TYR A 116 7.04 14.80 22.66
CA TYR A 116 7.35 14.72 21.24
C TYR A 116 7.04 13.34 20.63
N ILE A 117 6.73 13.34 19.34
CA ILE A 117 6.62 12.13 18.53
C ILE A 117 7.96 11.86 17.85
N VAL A 118 8.38 10.61 17.81
CA VAL A 118 9.56 10.19 17.02
C VAL A 118 9.08 9.54 15.74
N ALA A 119 9.33 10.18 14.61
CA ALA A 119 9.22 9.58 13.30
C ALA A 119 10.54 8.84 13.01
N VAL A 120 10.47 7.57 12.61
CA VAL A 120 11.66 6.80 12.23
C VAL A 120 11.49 6.33 10.80
N GLU A 121 12.40 6.77 9.93
CA GLU A 121 12.64 6.15 8.63
C GLU A 121 13.90 5.30 8.70
N GLY A 122 13.88 4.17 7.99
CA GLY A 122 14.98 3.20 8.06
C GLY A 122 14.95 2.31 9.30
N ASN A 123 16.07 1.66 9.58
CA ASN A 123 16.22 0.75 10.72
C ASN A 123 17.67 0.71 11.24
N ALA A 124 17.89 0.02 12.37
CA ALA A 124 19.23 -0.11 12.92
C ALA A 124 19.89 -1.44 12.50
N PRO A 125 21.15 -1.41 12.02
CA PRO A 125 21.95 -2.62 11.88
C PRO A 125 22.46 -3.08 13.25
N LEU A 126 22.61 -4.39 13.43
CA LEU A 126 23.13 -5.00 14.65
C LEU A 126 24.49 -5.71 14.45
N ASN A 127 24.95 -5.81 13.20
CA ASN A 127 26.26 -6.37 12.91
C ASN A 127 27.36 -5.30 13.03
N GLU A 128 28.62 -5.72 13.25
CA GLU A 128 29.77 -4.83 13.47
C GLU A 128 29.48 -3.75 14.53
N ASP A 129 28.95 -4.18 15.68
CA ASP A 129 28.54 -3.32 16.81
C ASP A 129 27.58 -2.16 16.43
N GLY A 130 26.84 -2.33 15.33
CA GLY A 130 25.90 -1.34 14.79
C GLY A 130 26.56 -0.26 13.92
N MET A 131 27.85 -0.36 13.64
CA MET A 131 28.63 0.65 12.91
C MET A 131 28.39 0.67 11.40
N PHE A 132 27.49 -0.18 10.88
CA PHE A 132 27.01 -0.02 9.49
C PHE A 132 26.15 1.24 9.30
N CYS A 133 25.68 1.87 10.37
CA CYS A 133 25.01 3.17 10.33
C CYS A 133 25.51 4.04 11.50
N ILE A 134 26.37 5.01 11.18
CA ILE A 134 27.06 5.87 12.16
C ILE A 134 26.53 7.29 12.01
N LEU A 135 26.01 7.86 13.08
CA LEU A 135 25.58 9.26 13.13
C LEU A 135 26.35 9.96 14.24
N ALA A 136 26.98 11.10 13.93
CA ALA A 136 27.78 11.87 14.90
C ALA A 136 28.82 11.04 15.68
N GLY A 137 29.35 9.96 15.08
CA GLY A 137 30.35 9.09 15.69
C GLY A 137 29.80 7.98 16.61
N GLU A 138 28.47 7.85 16.75
CA GLU A 138 27.81 6.76 17.49
C GLU A 138 26.99 5.84 16.56
N PRO A 139 26.81 4.55 16.89
CA PRO A 139 25.85 3.69 16.20
C PRO A 139 24.45 4.30 16.26
N PHE A 140 23.73 4.28 15.13
CA PHE A 140 22.35 4.80 15.06
C PHE A 140 21.42 4.22 16.14
N LEU A 141 21.62 2.96 16.52
CA LEU A 141 20.84 2.31 17.58
C LEU A 141 20.88 3.10 18.91
N GLU A 142 22.00 3.70 19.26
CA GLU A 142 22.15 4.45 20.50
C GLU A 142 21.41 5.79 20.42
N LYS A 143 21.52 6.52 19.30
CA LYS A 143 20.68 7.71 19.04
C LYS A 143 19.19 7.34 19.08
N LEU A 144 18.79 6.24 18.43
CA LEU A 144 17.40 5.78 18.41
C LEU A 144 16.87 5.49 19.82
N LYS A 145 17.61 4.76 20.66
CA LYS A 145 17.22 4.46 22.05
C LYS A 145 17.13 5.74 22.88
N ARG A 146 18.16 6.60 22.80
CA ARG A 146 18.24 7.87 23.55
C ARG A 146 17.05 8.77 23.26
N VAL A 147 16.73 8.97 21.98
CA VAL A 147 15.59 9.80 21.54
C VAL A 147 14.27 9.10 21.84
N SER A 148 14.17 7.78 21.70
CA SER A 148 12.90 7.07 21.92
C SER A 148 12.50 6.98 23.40
N ALA A 149 13.46 7.01 24.33
CA ALA A 149 13.22 6.85 25.77
C ALA A 149 12.22 7.87 26.34
N ASP A 150 12.23 9.09 25.80
CA ASP A 150 11.34 10.18 26.24
C ASP A 150 10.22 10.49 25.22
N ALA A 151 10.06 9.67 24.18
CA ALA A 151 9.01 9.86 23.19
C ALA A 151 7.61 9.57 23.79
N LYS A 152 6.61 10.34 23.33
CA LYS A 152 5.18 10.08 23.57
C LYS A 152 4.71 8.85 22.79
N ALA A 153 5.14 8.74 21.54
CA ALA A 153 4.88 7.63 20.63
C ALA A 153 5.90 7.62 19.49
N ILE A 154 6.03 6.48 18.81
CA ILE A 154 6.93 6.30 17.67
C ILE A 154 6.12 5.96 16.43
N ILE A 155 6.37 6.63 15.32
CA ILE A 155 5.83 6.26 14.00
C ILE A 155 6.96 5.63 13.19
N ALA A 156 6.81 4.34 12.88
CA ALA A 156 7.74 3.59 12.05
C ALA A 156 7.32 3.74 10.58
N TRP A 157 7.94 4.69 9.87
CA TRP A 157 7.64 4.98 8.48
C TRP A 157 8.26 3.95 7.54
N GLY A 158 7.41 3.43 6.66
CA GLY A 158 7.79 2.50 5.63
C GLY A 158 8.10 1.10 6.14
N SER A 159 8.33 0.22 5.18
CA SER A 159 8.66 -1.18 5.47
C SER A 159 10.03 -1.34 6.11
N CYS A 160 10.94 -0.35 5.97
CA CYS A 160 12.25 -0.38 6.63
C CYS A 160 12.09 -0.37 8.15
N ALA A 161 11.41 0.64 8.69
CA ALA A 161 11.21 0.79 10.13
C ALA A 161 10.19 -0.23 10.67
N SER A 162 9.15 -0.53 9.88
CA SER A 162 8.11 -1.48 10.28
C SER A 162 8.63 -2.92 10.36
N TRP A 163 9.39 -3.38 9.34
CA TRP A 163 9.68 -4.80 9.11
C TRP A 163 11.15 -5.12 8.83
N GLY A 164 11.89 -4.21 8.19
CA GLY A 164 13.29 -4.40 7.80
C GLY A 164 13.57 -4.03 6.34
N CYS A 165 12.60 -4.26 5.45
CA CYS A 165 12.68 -4.01 4.01
C CYS A 165 13.89 -4.66 3.32
N VAL A 166 14.43 -4.02 2.29
CA VAL A 166 15.38 -4.61 1.34
C VAL A 166 16.71 -4.98 1.99
N GLN A 167 17.20 -4.15 2.91
CA GLN A 167 18.44 -4.40 3.64
C GLN A 167 18.33 -5.59 4.61
N ALA A 168 17.12 -5.97 5.00
CA ALA A 168 16.84 -7.14 5.83
C ALA A 168 16.48 -8.40 5.03
N ALA A 169 16.33 -8.29 3.70
CA ALA A 169 16.13 -9.45 2.83
C ALA A 169 17.35 -10.37 2.88
N ARG A 170 17.19 -11.64 2.50
CA ARG A 170 18.30 -12.62 2.54
C ARG A 170 19.53 -12.12 1.77
N PRO A 171 20.75 -12.20 2.33
CA PRO A 171 21.11 -12.84 3.60
C PRO A 171 21.13 -11.91 4.84
N ASN A 172 20.65 -10.67 4.75
CA ASN A 172 20.69 -9.65 5.82
C ASN A 172 22.11 -9.41 6.38
N PRO A 173 23.05 -8.89 5.56
CA PRO A 173 24.47 -8.79 5.93
C PRO A 173 24.75 -7.85 7.12
N THR A 174 23.92 -6.81 7.29
CA THR A 174 24.08 -5.82 8.36
C THR A 174 23.28 -6.16 9.62
N LYS A 175 22.51 -7.27 9.60
CA LYS A 175 21.50 -7.60 10.62
C LYS A 175 20.54 -6.42 10.87
N ALA A 176 20.09 -5.78 9.79
CA ALA A 176 19.09 -4.72 9.80
C ALA A 176 17.82 -5.20 10.53
N THR A 177 17.44 -4.47 11.58
CA THR A 177 16.42 -4.89 12.54
C THR A 177 15.35 -3.81 12.72
N PRO A 178 14.05 -4.12 12.54
CA PRO A 178 12.98 -3.11 12.60
C PRO A 178 12.80 -2.52 14.00
N VAL A 179 12.25 -1.31 14.06
CA VAL A 179 12.14 -0.49 15.28
C VAL A 179 11.46 -1.22 16.44
N HIS A 180 10.39 -1.97 16.16
CA HIS A 180 9.62 -2.69 17.19
C HIS A 180 10.38 -3.85 17.86
N LYS A 181 11.52 -4.27 17.31
CA LYS A 181 12.42 -5.25 17.95
C LYS A 181 13.51 -4.58 18.79
N LEU A 182 13.70 -3.27 18.61
CA LEU A 182 14.76 -2.48 19.25
C LEU A 182 14.21 -1.65 20.41
N ILE A 183 12.99 -1.11 20.24
CA ILE A 183 12.26 -0.33 21.23
C ILE A 183 10.99 -1.10 21.60
N THR A 184 10.84 -1.44 22.88
CA THR A 184 9.77 -2.34 23.36
C THR A 184 8.86 -1.72 24.40
N ASP A 185 9.21 -0.54 24.92
CA ASP A 185 8.55 0.16 26.03
C ASP A 185 7.73 1.37 25.58
N LYS A 186 7.60 1.60 24.26
CA LYS A 186 6.85 2.71 23.66
C LYS A 186 5.76 2.24 22.72
N PRO A 187 4.65 3.01 22.58
CA PRO A 187 3.69 2.77 21.54
C PRO A 187 4.32 2.99 20.15
N ILE A 188 4.25 1.96 19.28
CA ILE A 188 4.80 2.01 17.92
C ILE A 188 3.67 1.84 16.90
N ILE A 189 3.51 2.86 16.06
CA ILE A 189 2.58 2.86 14.92
C ILE A 189 3.37 2.45 13.68
N LYS A 190 3.09 1.27 13.13
CA LYS A 190 3.72 0.81 11.87
C LYS A 190 2.93 1.34 10.69
N VAL A 191 3.57 2.09 9.81
CA VAL A 191 2.96 2.56 8.56
C VAL A 191 3.78 2.01 7.39
N PRO A 192 3.59 0.72 7.04
CA PRO A 192 4.43 0.05 6.06
C PRO A 192 4.06 0.39 4.60
N GLY A 193 4.96 0.02 3.70
CA GLY A 193 4.96 0.39 2.29
C GLY A 193 6.37 0.82 1.89
N CYS A 194 6.77 0.61 0.64
CA CYS A 194 8.09 0.98 0.13
C CYS A 194 7.96 1.93 -1.07
N PRO A 195 7.61 3.22 -0.85
CA PRO A 195 7.22 3.83 0.43
C PRO A 195 5.73 3.64 0.76
N PRO A 196 5.23 4.13 1.92
CA PRO A 196 3.80 4.30 2.17
C PRO A 196 3.23 5.40 1.27
N ILE A 197 1.91 5.37 1.03
CA ILE A 197 1.22 6.39 0.21
C ILE A 197 1.33 7.76 0.90
N PRO A 198 1.65 8.85 0.17
CA PRO A 198 1.82 10.20 0.73
C PRO A 198 0.63 10.63 1.59
N GLU A 199 -0.58 10.46 1.06
CA GLU A 199 -1.83 10.85 1.71
C GLU A 199 -2.09 10.02 2.98
N VAL A 200 -1.64 8.76 3.00
CA VAL A 200 -1.72 7.89 4.19
C VAL A 200 -0.79 8.40 5.30
N MET A 201 0.43 8.83 4.96
CA MET A 201 1.38 9.38 5.94
C MET A 201 0.81 10.64 6.59
N SER A 202 0.36 11.60 5.77
CA SER A 202 -0.24 12.85 6.23
C SER A 202 -1.52 12.62 7.04
N ALA A 203 -2.34 11.64 6.64
CA ALA A 203 -3.54 11.24 7.36
C ALA A 203 -3.22 10.73 8.78
N VAL A 204 -2.23 9.84 8.94
CA VAL A 204 -1.86 9.31 10.26
C VAL A 204 -1.43 10.45 11.20
N ILE A 205 -0.58 11.36 10.72
CA ILE A 205 -0.15 12.55 11.48
C ILE A 205 -1.37 13.38 11.88
N THR A 206 -2.22 13.71 10.90
CA THR A 206 -3.37 14.59 11.16
C THR A 206 -4.38 13.97 12.12
N TYR A 207 -4.60 12.65 12.04
CA TYR A 207 -5.43 11.93 12.99
C TYR A 207 -4.88 12.07 14.41
N MET A 208 -3.59 11.82 14.60
CA MET A 208 -2.96 11.88 15.92
C MET A 208 -3.04 13.29 16.52
N LEU A 209 -2.89 14.33 15.70
CA LEU A 209 -3.03 15.72 16.13
C LEU A 209 -4.48 16.09 16.49
N ALA A 210 -5.42 15.76 15.61
CA ALA A 210 -6.82 16.15 15.78
C ALA A 210 -7.48 15.44 16.97
N PHE A 211 -7.11 14.17 17.20
CA PHE A 211 -7.73 13.34 18.24
C PHE A 211 -6.86 13.13 19.47
N ASP A 212 -5.60 13.56 19.44
CA ASP A 212 -4.62 13.41 20.53
C ASP A 212 -4.55 11.98 21.06
N ARG A 213 -4.59 11.03 20.12
CA ARG A 213 -4.54 9.60 20.38
C ARG A 213 -4.01 8.84 19.18
N ILE A 214 -3.49 7.66 19.44
CA ILE A 214 -3.04 6.73 18.40
C ILE A 214 -4.26 6.18 17.65
N PRO A 215 -4.24 6.09 16.30
CA PRO A 215 -5.33 5.48 15.55
C PRO A 215 -5.53 4.01 15.93
N PRO A 216 -6.75 3.45 15.82
CA PRO A 216 -6.95 2.03 16.04
C PRO A 216 -6.02 1.20 15.16
N LEU A 217 -5.20 0.35 15.80
CA LEU A 217 -4.22 -0.49 15.14
C LEU A 217 -4.73 -1.93 14.99
N ASP A 218 -4.32 -2.61 13.93
CA ASP A 218 -4.47 -4.06 13.82
C ASP A 218 -3.47 -4.80 14.73
N ARG A 219 -3.53 -6.13 14.75
CA ARG A 219 -2.64 -6.97 15.58
C ARG A 219 -1.15 -6.83 15.25
N LEU A 220 -0.81 -6.25 14.09
CA LEU A 220 0.56 -6.02 13.64
C LEU A 220 1.04 -4.60 14.00
N GLY A 221 0.16 -3.75 14.53
CA GLY A 221 0.45 -2.35 14.85
C GLY A 221 0.22 -1.40 13.69
N ARG A 222 -0.57 -1.78 12.66
CA ARG A 222 -0.86 -0.95 11.48
C ARG A 222 -2.19 -0.21 11.63
N PRO A 223 -2.31 1.07 11.23
CA PRO A 223 -3.59 1.80 11.26
C PRO A 223 -4.70 1.10 10.46
N LYS A 224 -5.77 0.65 11.13
CA LYS A 224 -6.88 -0.10 10.50
C LYS A 224 -7.54 0.64 9.35
N MET A 225 -7.58 1.97 9.40
CA MET A 225 -8.20 2.81 8.37
C MET A 225 -7.56 2.64 6.97
N PHE A 226 -6.28 2.26 6.90
CA PHE A 226 -5.55 2.08 5.63
C PHE A 226 -5.06 0.65 5.39
N TYR A 227 -4.84 -0.11 6.46
CA TYR A 227 -4.29 -1.47 6.41
C TYR A 227 -5.29 -2.54 6.86
N GLY A 228 -6.57 -2.20 7.04
CA GLY A 228 -7.62 -3.14 7.45
C GLY A 228 -8.15 -4.03 6.33
N GLN A 229 -7.85 -3.72 5.07
CA GLN A 229 -8.31 -4.47 3.89
C GLN A 229 -7.15 -4.79 2.96
N ARG A 230 -7.30 -5.86 2.18
CA ARG A 230 -6.32 -6.25 1.17
C ARG A 230 -6.50 -5.42 -0.09
N ILE A 231 -5.41 -5.21 -0.82
CA ILE A 231 -5.42 -4.62 -2.16
C ILE A 231 -6.41 -5.35 -3.08
N HIS A 232 -6.42 -6.69 -3.04
CA HIS A 232 -7.31 -7.49 -3.89
C HIS A 232 -8.80 -7.32 -3.58
N ASP A 233 -9.16 -7.02 -2.33
CA ASP A 233 -10.55 -6.89 -1.89
C ASP A 233 -11.20 -5.58 -2.40
N LYS A 234 -10.39 -4.62 -2.85
CA LYS A 234 -10.81 -3.35 -3.44
C LYS A 234 -10.20 -3.07 -4.81
N CYS A 235 -9.64 -4.09 -5.46
CA CYS A 235 -9.01 -3.92 -6.77
C CYS A 235 -10.08 -3.76 -7.86
N TYR A 236 -9.94 -2.72 -8.70
CA TYR A 236 -10.88 -2.48 -9.81
C TYR A 236 -10.83 -3.58 -10.89
N ARG A 237 -9.73 -4.34 -11.00
CA ARG A 237 -9.61 -5.51 -11.90
C ARG A 237 -10.18 -6.81 -11.29
N ARG A 238 -10.87 -6.74 -10.15
CA ARG A 238 -11.40 -7.91 -9.45
C ARG A 238 -12.43 -8.67 -10.30
N ALA A 239 -13.28 -7.97 -11.04
CA ALA A 239 -14.22 -8.59 -11.97
C ALA A 239 -13.53 -9.53 -12.97
N HIS A 240 -12.38 -9.13 -13.53
CA HIS A 240 -11.59 -9.99 -14.42
C HIS A 240 -11.00 -11.21 -13.70
N PHE A 241 -10.58 -11.06 -12.43
CA PHE A 241 -10.12 -12.19 -11.62
C PHE A 241 -11.25 -13.22 -11.44
N ASP A 242 -12.43 -12.76 -11.05
CA ASP A 242 -13.59 -13.62 -10.80
C ASP A 242 -14.13 -14.25 -12.10
N ALA A 243 -13.96 -13.58 -13.25
CA ALA A 243 -14.26 -14.14 -14.57
C ALA A 243 -13.22 -15.18 -15.04
N GLY A 244 -12.01 -15.18 -14.49
CA GLY A 244 -10.89 -15.99 -14.98
C GLY A 244 -10.16 -15.38 -16.17
N GLN A 245 -10.32 -14.07 -16.38
CA GLN A 245 -9.68 -13.27 -17.43
C GLN A 245 -8.36 -12.72 -16.92
N PHE A 246 -7.25 -13.29 -17.41
CA PHE A 246 -5.91 -12.97 -16.94
C PHE A 246 -5.02 -12.47 -18.06
N VAL A 247 -4.08 -11.60 -17.68
CA VAL A 247 -2.88 -11.36 -18.48
C VAL A 247 -1.97 -12.58 -18.33
N GLU A 248 -1.43 -13.07 -19.45
CA GLU A 248 -0.52 -14.22 -19.49
C GLU A 248 0.88 -13.85 -19.99
N ALA A 249 1.00 -12.77 -20.77
CA ALA A 249 2.26 -12.17 -21.16
C ALA A 249 2.17 -10.64 -21.13
N TRP A 250 3.31 -9.96 -20.95
CA TRP A 250 3.35 -8.51 -21.04
C TRP A 250 2.97 -8.04 -22.45
N ASP A 251 2.12 -7.01 -22.52
CA ASP A 251 1.57 -6.45 -23.76
C ASP A 251 0.69 -7.41 -24.59
N ASP A 252 0.20 -8.51 -24.00
CA ASP A 252 -0.84 -9.32 -24.64
C ASP A 252 -2.19 -8.56 -24.72
N GLU A 253 -3.17 -9.16 -25.41
CA GLU A 253 -4.50 -8.57 -25.54
C GLU A 253 -5.18 -8.34 -24.18
N GLY A 254 -4.97 -9.23 -23.22
CA GLY A 254 -5.47 -9.08 -21.85
C GLY A 254 -4.86 -7.87 -21.14
N ALA A 255 -3.56 -7.62 -21.32
CA ALA A 255 -2.86 -6.47 -20.76
C ALA A 255 -3.43 -5.17 -21.32
N ARG A 256 -3.61 -5.11 -22.64
CA ARG A 256 -4.19 -3.96 -23.36
C ARG A 256 -5.65 -3.70 -22.97
N LYS A 257 -6.39 -4.75 -22.59
CA LYS A 257 -7.78 -4.65 -22.08
C LYS A 257 -7.87 -4.45 -20.56
N GLY A 258 -6.75 -4.45 -19.83
CA GLY A 258 -6.75 -4.24 -18.38
C GLY A 258 -7.19 -5.46 -17.56
N TYR A 259 -6.98 -6.68 -18.06
CA TYR A 259 -7.30 -7.93 -17.35
C TYR A 259 -6.48 -8.13 -16.07
N CYS A 260 -6.86 -9.13 -15.28
CA CYS A 260 -6.24 -9.38 -13.99
C CYS A 260 -4.77 -9.84 -14.11
N LEU A 261 -3.91 -9.28 -13.26
CA LEU A 261 -2.46 -9.55 -13.23
C LEU A 261 -2.07 -10.72 -12.31
N TYR A 262 -3.03 -11.52 -11.84
CA TYR A 262 -2.74 -12.61 -10.91
C TYR A 262 -1.76 -13.63 -11.50
N LYS A 263 -1.94 -14.04 -12.76
CA LYS A 263 -1.02 -14.97 -13.44
C LYS A 263 0.36 -14.38 -13.70
N MET A 264 0.48 -13.05 -13.71
CA MET A 264 1.75 -12.30 -13.77
C MET A 264 2.42 -12.14 -12.40
N GLY A 265 1.90 -12.77 -11.35
CA GLY A 265 2.50 -12.83 -10.03
C GLY A 265 2.01 -11.78 -9.02
N CYS A 266 0.93 -11.06 -9.33
CA CYS A 266 0.37 -10.05 -8.43
C CYS A 266 0.10 -10.60 -7.01
N LYS A 267 0.71 -9.98 -6.00
CA LYS A 267 0.60 -10.32 -4.57
C LYS A 267 -0.51 -9.55 -3.85
N GLY A 268 -1.35 -8.81 -4.58
CA GLY A 268 -2.51 -8.10 -4.03
C GLY A 268 -3.42 -8.96 -3.13
N PRO A 269 -3.64 -10.27 -3.41
CA PRO A 269 -4.45 -11.15 -2.57
C PRO A 269 -3.93 -11.38 -1.15
N THR A 270 -2.66 -11.07 -0.86
CA THR A 270 -2.05 -11.23 0.47
C THR A 270 -1.48 -9.93 1.03
N THR A 271 -1.77 -8.80 0.39
CA THR A 271 -1.18 -7.49 0.75
C THR A 271 -2.24 -6.54 1.27
N TYR A 272 -2.04 -6.01 2.48
CA TYR A 272 -2.87 -4.98 3.10
C TYR A 272 -2.26 -3.61 2.87
N ASN A 273 -3.00 -2.76 2.17
CA ASN A 273 -2.66 -1.36 1.93
C ASN A 273 -3.87 -0.65 1.28
N ALA A 274 -3.78 0.66 1.08
CA ALA A 274 -4.83 1.48 0.48
C ALA A 274 -4.59 1.78 -1.02
N CYS A 275 -3.61 1.16 -1.68
CA CYS A 275 -3.23 1.53 -3.06
C CYS A 275 -4.38 1.35 -4.07
N SER A 276 -5.30 0.41 -3.87
CA SER A 276 -6.44 0.21 -4.78
C SER A 276 -7.62 1.14 -4.51
N THR A 277 -7.61 1.86 -3.39
CA THR A 277 -8.68 2.79 -2.99
C THR A 277 -8.18 4.24 -3.05
N VAL A 278 -7.19 4.59 -2.24
CA VAL A 278 -6.55 5.92 -2.19
C VAL A 278 -5.69 6.16 -3.42
N ARG A 279 -5.07 5.10 -3.97
CA ARG A 279 -4.11 5.18 -5.08
C ARG A 279 -2.87 6.00 -4.68
N TRP A 280 -2.09 6.45 -5.64
CA TRP A 280 -0.84 7.16 -5.47
C TRP A 280 -0.86 8.48 -6.23
N ASN A 281 -0.20 9.49 -5.66
CA ASN A 281 0.04 10.80 -6.25
C ASN A 281 -1.28 11.50 -6.60
N ASP A 282 -2.03 11.94 -5.58
CA ASP A 282 -3.33 12.60 -5.74
C ASP A 282 -4.35 11.75 -6.53
N GLY A 283 -4.36 10.44 -6.24
CA GLY A 283 -5.33 9.52 -6.84
C GLY A 283 -5.04 9.10 -8.30
N VAL A 284 -3.91 9.51 -8.89
CA VAL A 284 -3.63 9.34 -10.32
C VAL A 284 -3.55 7.85 -10.73
N SER A 285 -2.70 7.07 -10.08
CA SER A 285 -2.52 5.65 -10.42
C SER A 285 -2.05 4.81 -9.24
N PHE A 286 -1.86 3.51 -9.44
CA PHE A 286 -1.16 2.60 -8.54
C PHE A 286 -0.62 1.41 -9.35
N PRO A 287 0.25 0.54 -8.81
CA PRO A 287 0.97 -0.45 -9.63
C PRO A 287 0.10 -1.28 -10.58
N ILE A 288 -1.03 -1.80 -10.09
CA ILE A 288 -1.94 -2.63 -10.89
C ILE A 288 -2.63 -1.82 -11.99
N GLN A 289 -2.98 -0.56 -11.73
CA GLN A 289 -3.55 0.31 -12.75
C GLN A 289 -2.55 0.58 -13.87
N SER A 290 -1.29 0.80 -13.53
CA SER A 290 -0.18 0.96 -14.48
C SER A 290 0.32 -0.36 -15.11
N GLY A 291 -0.40 -1.47 -14.91
CA GLY A 291 -0.12 -2.74 -15.61
C GLY A 291 0.85 -3.68 -14.91
N HIS A 292 1.38 -3.34 -13.73
CA HIS A 292 2.29 -4.22 -12.97
C HIS A 292 1.59 -4.85 -11.76
N GLY A 293 1.84 -6.14 -11.52
CA GLY A 293 1.33 -6.83 -10.33
C GLY A 293 1.80 -6.16 -9.03
N CYS A 294 0.96 -6.16 -7.99
CA CYS A 294 1.38 -5.73 -6.66
C CYS A 294 2.54 -6.61 -6.17
N LEU A 295 3.58 -5.99 -5.62
CA LEU A 295 4.76 -6.69 -5.10
C LEU A 295 4.60 -7.19 -3.66
N GLY A 296 3.62 -6.66 -2.93
CA GLY A 296 3.45 -6.92 -1.50
C GLY A 296 4.31 -6.04 -0.60
N CYS A 297 4.72 -4.86 -1.07
CA CYS A 297 5.72 -4.03 -0.40
C CYS A 297 5.36 -3.51 1.01
N SER A 298 4.11 -3.66 1.47
CA SER A 298 3.67 -3.32 2.83
C SER A 298 3.61 -4.51 3.79
N GLU A 299 3.88 -5.72 3.31
CA GLU A 299 3.94 -6.93 4.14
C GLU A 299 5.38 -7.21 4.62
N ASP A 300 5.47 -7.85 5.78
CA ASP A 300 6.74 -8.31 6.34
C ASP A 300 7.39 -9.32 5.38
N GLY A 301 8.71 -9.27 5.22
CA GLY A 301 9.49 -10.24 4.44
C GLY A 301 9.17 -10.32 2.94
N PHE A 302 8.46 -9.36 2.35
CA PHE A 302 7.96 -9.47 0.97
C PHE A 302 9.04 -9.71 -0.10
N TRP A 303 10.27 -9.32 0.17
CA TRP A 303 11.44 -9.58 -0.69
C TRP A 303 11.79 -11.07 -0.81
N ASP A 304 11.46 -11.88 0.21
CA ASP A 304 11.87 -13.27 0.33
C ASP A 304 10.74 -14.28 0.09
N TYR A 305 9.56 -13.82 -0.37
CA TYR A 305 8.42 -14.70 -0.73
C TYR A 305 8.57 -15.38 -2.09
N GLY A 306 9.78 -15.42 -2.65
CA GLY A 306 10.07 -15.90 -3.99
C GLY A 306 9.86 -14.81 -5.04
N SER A 307 9.90 -15.20 -6.32
CA SER A 307 9.83 -14.24 -7.42
C SER A 307 8.52 -13.44 -7.41
N PHE A 308 8.63 -12.14 -7.67
CA PHE A 308 7.46 -11.27 -7.84
C PHE A 308 6.54 -11.74 -8.97
N TYR A 309 7.08 -12.44 -9.98
CA TYR A 309 6.32 -12.96 -11.12
C TYR A 309 5.76 -14.36 -10.91
N SER A 310 6.10 -15.03 -9.80
CA SER A 310 5.48 -16.29 -9.41
C SER A 310 4.10 -16.06 -8.80
N ARG A 311 3.14 -16.95 -9.06
CA ARG A 311 1.78 -16.82 -8.52
C ARG A 311 1.77 -16.93 -7.00
N ALA A 312 0.89 -16.16 -6.36
CA ALA A 312 0.60 -16.35 -4.94
C ALA A 312 -0.14 -17.68 -4.75
N THR A 313 0.43 -18.59 -3.95
CA THR A 313 -0.16 -19.90 -3.65
C THR A 313 -1.33 -19.76 -2.66
N GLY A 314 -2.27 -20.72 -2.68
CA GLY A 314 -3.36 -20.79 -1.69
C GLY A 314 -4.49 -19.76 -1.86
N ILE A 315 -4.56 -19.06 -2.99
CA ILE A 315 -5.68 -18.17 -3.32
C ILE A 315 -6.72 -18.94 -4.15
N PRO A 316 -7.96 -19.16 -3.66
CA PRO A 316 -9.00 -19.82 -4.43
C PRO A 316 -9.31 -19.05 -5.72
N GLN A 317 -9.30 -19.75 -6.85
CA GLN A 317 -9.70 -19.19 -8.14
C GLN A 317 -11.04 -19.79 -8.55
N THR A 318 -12.11 -19.00 -8.46
CA THR A 318 -13.40 -19.35 -9.05
C THR A 318 -13.53 -18.60 -10.36
N GLY A 319 -13.05 -19.16 -11.47
CA GLY A 319 -13.15 -18.52 -12.78
C GLY A 319 -14.52 -18.81 -13.40
N ILE A 320 -15.50 -17.97 -13.11
CA ILE A 320 -16.91 -18.24 -13.44
C ILE A 320 -17.11 -18.35 -14.96
N GLU A 321 -16.66 -17.34 -15.72
CA GLU A 321 -16.76 -17.36 -17.18
C GLU A 321 -15.84 -18.42 -17.77
N ALA A 322 -14.58 -18.50 -17.32
CA ALA A 322 -13.65 -19.53 -17.80
C ALA A 322 -14.16 -20.97 -17.57
N THR A 323 -14.96 -21.21 -16.53
CA THR A 323 -15.61 -22.50 -16.28
C THR A 323 -16.80 -22.69 -17.21
N ALA A 324 -17.64 -21.66 -17.38
CA ALA A 324 -18.79 -21.69 -18.29
C ALA A 324 -18.34 -21.92 -19.75
N ASP A 325 -17.30 -21.24 -20.22
CA ASP A 325 -16.74 -21.41 -21.56
C ASP A 325 -16.21 -22.82 -21.79
N LYS A 326 -15.50 -23.40 -20.81
CA LYS A 326 -15.04 -24.79 -20.90
C LYS A 326 -16.19 -25.78 -21.00
N ILE A 327 -17.25 -25.59 -20.21
CA ILE A 327 -18.46 -26.41 -20.27
C ILE A 327 -19.14 -26.23 -21.64
N GLY A 328 -19.30 -24.98 -22.08
CA GLY A 328 -19.91 -24.63 -23.37
C GLY A 328 -19.16 -25.24 -24.55
N MET A 329 -17.83 -25.12 -24.59
CA MET A 329 -16.97 -25.76 -25.59
C MET A 329 -17.10 -27.29 -25.55
N GLY A 330 -17.15 -27.89 -24.36
CA GLY A 330 -17.37 -29.33 -24.21
C GLY A 330 -18.71 -29.79 -24.78
N VAL A 331 -19.80 -29.10 -24.44
CA VAL A 331 -21.15 -29.39 -24.95
C VAL A 331 -21.22 -29.19 -26.47
N ALA A 332 -20.68 -28.08 -26.98
CA ALA A 332 -20.64 -27.79 -28.40
C ALA A 332 -19.83 -28.84 -29.18
N GLY A 333 -18.70 -29.27 -28.63
CA GLY A 333 -17.87 -30.34 -29.21
C GLY A 333 -18.62 -31.67 -29.30
N VAL A 334 -19.31 -32.07 -28.22
CA VAL A 334 -20.13 -33.30 -28.20
C VAL A 334 -21.28 -33.21 -29.20
N ALA A 335 -22.02 -32.10 -29.20
CA ALA A 335 -23.14 -31.90 -30.13
C ALA A 335 -22.66 -31.89 -31.59
N GLY A 336 -21.54 -31.23 -31.88
CA GLY A 336 -20.94 -31.21 -33.22
C GLY A 336 -20.50 -32.60 -33.67
N ALA A 337 -19.83 -33.37 -32.82
CA ALA A 337 -19.44 -34.75 -33.12
C ALA A 337 -20.65 -35.66 -33.37
N ALA A 338 -21.70 -35.53 -32.54
CA ALA A 338 -22.94 -36.27 -32.71
C ALA A 338 -23.66 -35.91 -34.02
N ALA A 339 -23.71 -34.63 -34.38
CA ALA A 339 -24.31 -34.17 -35.63
C ALA A 339 -23.54 -34.71 -36.87
N ILE A 340 -22.20 -34.66 -36.83
CA ILE A 340 -21.36 -35.23 -37.89
C ILE A 340 -21.61 -36.74 -38.01
N ALA A 341 -21.55 -37.47 -36.89
CA ALA A 341 -21.80 -38.91 -36.88
C ALA A 341 -23.19 -39.26 -37.43
N HIS A 342 -24.23 -38.53 -37.03
CA HIS A 342 -25.59 -38.73 -37.51
C HIS A 342 -25.71 -38.45 -39.02
N ALA A 343 -25.07 -37.40 -39.53
CA ALA A 343 -25.03 -37.08 -40.95
C ALA A 343 -24.30 -38.17 -41.75
N THR A 344 -23.15 -38.66 -41.27
CA THR A 344 -22.39 -39.75 -41.92
C THR A 344 -23.20 -41.04 -41.96
N VAL A 345 -23.82 -41.44 -40.85
CA VAL A 345 -24.69 -42.64 -40.79
C VAL A 345 -25.89 -42.50 -41.72
N SER A 346 -26.52 -41.32 -41.76
CA SER A 346 -27.66 -41.04 -42.65
C SER A 346 -27.26 -41.13 -44.13
N ALA A 347 -26.11 -40.57 -44.51
CA ALA A 347 -25.59 -40.66 -45.87
C ALA A 347 -25.27 -42.11 -46.29
N ILE A 348 -24.64 -42.90 -45.40
CA ILE A 348 -24.38 -44.33 -45.64
C ILE A 348 -25.69 -45.09 -45.81
N LYS A 349 -26.68 -44.86 -44.94
CA LYS A 349 -28.00 -45.51 -45.00
C LYS A 349 -28.73 -45.15 -46.30
N HIS A 350 -28.68 -43.88 -46.73
CA HIS A 350 -29.30 -43.45 -47.97
C HIS A 350 -28.62 -44.07 -49.20
N ALA A 351 -27.29 -44.17 -49.22
CA ALA A 351 -26.56 -44.83 -50.30
C ALA A 351 -26.88 -46.33 -50.38
N ARG A 352 -26.99 -47.02 -49.23
CA ARG A 352 -27.41 -48.42 -49.15
C ARG A 352 -28.83 -48.64 -49.69
N ASN A 353 -29.78 -47.79 -49.30
CA ASN A 353 -31.16 -47.90 -49.79
C ASN A 353 -31.26 -47.65 -51.30
N LYS A 354 -30.46 -46.72 -51.86
CA LYS A 354 -30.43 -46.43 -53.30
C LYS A 354 -29.92 -47.63 -54.11
N ASN A 355 -28.93 -48.36 -53.59
CA ASN A 355 -28.45 -49.59 -54.20
C ASN A 355 -29.48 -50.73 -54.15
N ASN A 356 -30.28 -50.84 -53.08
CA ASN A 356 -31.35 -51.85 -53.00
C ASN A 356 -32.52 -51.56 -53.95
N THR A 357 -32.87 -50.30 -54.18
CA THR A 357 -33.90 -49.93 -55.18
C THR A 357 -33.44 -50.08 -56.63
N SER A 358 -32.13 -50.20 -56.86
CA SER A 358 -31.55 -50.41 -58.20
C SER A 358 -31.57 -51.90 -58.61
N SER A 359 -31.71 -52.82 -57.66
CA SER A 359 -31.82 -54.26 -57.91
C SER A 359 -33.26 -54.79 -58.09
N GLU A 360 -34.28 -53.97 -57.87
CA GLU A 360 -35.70 -54.37 -58.02
C GLU A 360 -36.36 -53.93 -59.35
N ASN A 361 -35.68 -53.15 -60.19
CA ASN A 361 -36.19 -52.71 -61.50
C ASN A 361 -35.34 -53.25 -62.67
N ALA A 362 -35.38 -54.56 -62.89
CA ALA A 362 -35.02 -55.15 -64.18
C ALA A 362 -36.33 -55.43 -64.96
N PRO A 363 -36.52 -54.96 -66.21
CA PRO A 363 -37.76 -55.19 -66.93
C PRO A 363 -37.87 -56.64 -67.40
N GLU A 364 -39.02 -57.26 -67.15
CA GLU A 364 -39.46 -58.53 -67.77
C GLU A 364 -39.69 -58.31 -69.28
N GLU A 365 -38.89 -58.99 -70.12
CA GLU A 365 -39.15 -59.16 -71.55
C GLU A 365 -40.43 -59.98 -71.77
N LYS A 366 -41.45 -59.38 -72.40
CA LYS A 366 -42.60 -60.12 -72.94
C LYS A 366 -42.45 -60.29 -74.45
N LYS A 367 -42.28 -61.58 -74.81
CA LYS A 367 -42.48 -62.30 -76.08
C LYS A 367 -42.80 -61.52 -77.35
#